data_AF-A0A7V4XSF9-F1
#
_entry.id   AF-A0A7V4XSF9-F1
#
_cell.length_a   1.000
_cell.length_b   1.000
_cell.length_c   1.000
_cell.angle_alpha   90.00
_cell.angle_beta   90.00
_cell.angle_gamma   90.00
#
_symmetry.space_group_name_H-M   'P 1'
#
loop_
_entity.id
_entity.type
_entity.pdbx_description
1 polymer ?
#
loop_
_entity_poly.entity_id
_entity_poly.type
_entity_poly.pdbx_seq_one_letter_code
_entity_poly.pdbx_strand_id
1 'polypeptide(L)'
;MFLRKLKVDYLPNGEAAASACPIHWIDNFAMRNFTNDAIFDDTLPIGDGLIEVGLRVPEDRLKAAMDDWFRRKGYLKAGDRLLVNEVRSV
;
A
#
# COMPACT_ATOMS: atom_id res chain seq x y z
N MET A 1 -17.31 5.59 1.36
CA MET A 1 -17.46 5.21 -0.07
C MET A 1 -16.06 5.15 -0.66
N PHE A 2 -15.63 3.97 -1.10
CA PHE A 2 -14.31 3.76 -1.70
C PHE A 2 -14.42 4.05 -3.20
N LEU A 3 -13.58 4.96 -3.71
CA LEU A 3 -13.72 5.53 -5.06
C LEU A 3 -12.42 5.52 -5.86
N ARG A 4 -11.27 5.53 -5.18
CA ARG A 4 -9.96 5.55 -5.83
C ARG A 4 -9.35 4.16 -5.73
N LYS A 5 -8.85 3.64 -6.84
CA LYS A 5 -8.06 2.40 -6.88
C LYS A 5 -6.59 2.78 -6.94
N LEU A 6 -5.81 2.24 -6.02
CA LEU A 6 -4.36 2.40 -6.04
C LEU A 6 -3.72 1.05 -6.33
N LYS A 7 -2.67 1.08 -7.15
CA LYS A 7 -1.77 -0.03 -7.37
C LYS A 7 -0.61 0.05 -6.39
N VAL A 8 -0.32 -1.05 -5.72
CA VAL A 8 0.73 -1.19 -4.71
C VAL A 8 1.71 -2.26 -5.20
N ASP A 9 2.82 -1.80 -5.75
CA ASP A 9 3.90 -2.67 -6.20
C ASP A 9 5.12 -2.48 -5.29
N TYR A 10 6.01 -3.47 -5.27
CA TYR A 10 7.32 -3.36 -4.67
C TYR A 10 8.40 -3.68 -5.69
N LEU A 11 9.51 -2.95 -5.62
CA LEU A 11 10.69 -3.18 -6.43
C LEU A 11 11.80 -3.71 -5.51
N PRO A 12 12.14 -5.00 -5.59
CA PRO A 12 13.28 -5.55 -4.87
C PRO A 12 14.58 -4.88 -5.29
N ASN A 13 15.51 -4.73 -4.35
CA ASN A 13 16.81 -4.16 -4.64
C ASN A 13 17.57 -5.01 -5.68
N GLY A 14 17.97 -4.38 -6.80
CA GLY A 14 18.68 -5.06 -7.89
C GLY A 14 17.79 -5.70 -8.95
N GLU A 15 16.46 -5.66 -8.79
CA GLU A 15 15.52 -6.06 -9.83
C GLU A 15 15.13 -4.88 -10.72
N ALA A 16 14.86 -5.16 -11.99
CA ALA A 16 14.44 -4.16 -12.96
C ALA A 16 12.92 -3.99 -13.04
N ALA A 17 12.15 -4.95 -12.50
CA ALA A 17 10.70 -4.99 -12.61
C ALA A 17 10.05 -4.97 -11.23
N ALA A 18 9.01 -4.14 -11.08
CA ALA A 18 8.21 -4.11 -9.87
C ALA A 18 7.21 -5.27 -9.86
N SER A 19 7.05 -5.90 -8.71
CA SER A 19 6.11 -7.00 -8.48
C SER A 19 4.91 -6.51 -7.66
N ALA A 20 3.73 -7.09 -7.90
CA ALA A 20 2.54 -6.78 -7.13
C ALA A 20 2.73 -7.17 -5.67
N CYS A 21 2.41 -6.28 -4.73
CA CYS A 21 2.48 -6.62 -3.30
C CYS A 21 1.45 -7.70 -2.96
N PRO A 22 1.83 -8.78 -2.25
CA PRO A 22 0.87 -9.80 -1.84
C PRO A 22 -0.29 -9.22 -1.02
N ILE A 23 -1.53 -9.64 -1.30
CA ILE A 23 -2.73 -9.13 -0.65
C ILE A 23 -2.67 -9.24 0.86
N HIS A 24 -2.07 -10.32 1.38
CA HIS A 24 -1.93 -10.52 2.83
C HIS A 24 -1.02 -9.48 3.51
N TRP A 25 -0.11 -8.81 2.78
CA TRP A 25 0.67 -7.68 3.33
C TRP A 25 -0.20 -6.43 3.46
N ILE A 26 -0.99 -6.17 2.42
CA ILE A 26 -1.92 -5.03 2.35
C ILE A 26 -3.04 -5.19 3.37
N ASP A 27 -3.57 -6.40 3.51
CA ASP A 27 -4.57 -6.78 4.50
C ASP A 27 -4.05 -6.60 5.93
N ASN A 28 -2.81 -7.05 6.22
CA ASN A 28 -2.20 -6.83 7.53
C ASN A 28 -2.04 -5.35 7.88
N PHE A 29 -1.80 -4.50 6.88
CA PHE A 29 -1.78 -3.04 7.04
C PHE A 29 -3.18 -2.49 7.34
N ALA A 30 -4.19 -2.86 6.54
CA ALA A 30 -5.56 -2.35 6.66
C ALA A 30 -6.27 -2.82 7.95
N MET A 31 -5.95 -4.00 8.46
CA MET A 31 -6.55 -4.54 9.69
C MET A 31 -6.08 -3.85 10.99
N ARG A 32 -5.10 -2.93 10.95
CA ARG A 32 -4.46 -2.42 12.17
C ARG A 32 -4.81 -0.99 12.57
N ASN A 33 -5.26 -0.91 13.82
CA ASN A 33 -5.37 0.24 14.72
C ASN A 33 -4.05 1.03 14.99
N PHE A 34 -2.92 0.76 14.29
CA PHE A 34 -1.57 1.21 14.73
C PHE A 34 -0.94 2.31 13.88
N THR A 35 -1.54 2.72 12.76
CA THR A 35 -1.20 4.00 12.12
C THR A 35 -1.59 5.19 13.02
N ASN A 36 -2.38 4.92 14.08
CA ASN A 36 -2.92 5.90 15.03
C ASN A 36 -3.71 7.02 14.34
N ASP A 37 -4.11 6.77 13.08
CA ASP A 37 -4.76 7.73 12.22
C ASP A 37 -5.92 7.03 11.51
N ALA A 38 -7.13 7.31 12.00
CA ALA A 38 -8.38 6.79 11.49
C ALA A 38 -8.63 7.14 10.01
N ILE A 39 -7.84 8.04 9.42
CA ILE A 39 -7.91 8.35 7.99
C ILE A 39 -7.66 7.11 7.12
N PHE A 40 -6.91 6.11 7.61
CA PHE A 40 -6.62 4.89 6.87
C PHE A 40 -7.65 3.78 7.05
N ASP A 41 -8.67 3.99 7.90
CA ASP A 41 -9.80 3.06 8.02
C ASP A 41 -10.65 3.05 6.74
N ASP A 42 -10.59 4.14 5.96
CA ASP A 42 -11.14 4.24 4.61
C ASP A 42 -10.22 3.55 3.56
N THR A 43 -9.61 2.40 3.88
CA THR A 43 -8.84 1.56 2.94
C THR A 43 -9.35 0.12 2.89
N LEU A 44 -9.38 -0.48 1.70
CA LEU A 44 -9.90 -1.82 1.45
C LEU A 44 -8.98 -2.60 0.49
N PRO A 45 -8.26 -3.64 0.95
CA PRO A 45 -7.53 -4.54 0.07
C PRO A 45 -8.50 -5.31 -0.84
N ILE A 46 -8.23 -5.31 -2.15
CA ILE A 46 -9.12 -5.98 -3.15
C ILE A 46 -8.39 -7.03 -3.99
N GLY A 47 -7.07 -7.14 -3.87
CA GLY A 47 -6.26 -8.07 -4.65
C GLY A 47 -4.76 -7.90 -4.41
N ASP A 48 -3.96 -8.77 -4.99
CA ASP A 48 -2.51 -8.57 -5.03
C ASP A 48 -2.20 -7.25 -5.75
N GLY A 49 -1.45 -6.40 -5.05
CA GLY A 49 -1.06 -5.07 -5.49
C GLY A 49 -2.22 -4.11 -5.74
N LEU A 50 -3.41 -4.36 -5.18
CA LEU A 50 -4.57 -3.51 -5.38
C LEU A 50 -5.29 -3.18 -4.07
N ILE A 51 -5.53 -1.89 -3.88
CA ILE A 51 -6.26 -1.35 -2.73
C ILE A 51 -7.24 -0.28 -3.20
N GLU A 52 -8.45 -0.30 -2.65
CA GLU A 52 -9.41 0.79 -2.79
C GLU A 52 -9.29 1.74 -1.60
N VAL A 53 -9.35 3.04 -1.85
CA VAL A 53 -9.25 4.05 -0.81
C VAL A 53 -10.35 5.10 -0.94
N GLY A 54 -10.76 5.64 0.22
CA GLY A 54 -11.68 6.77 0.28
C GLY A 54 -11.05 8.06 -0.24
N LEU A 55 -11.88 9.02 -0.66
CA LEU A 55 -11.42 10.31 -1.21
C LEU A 55 -10.59 11.15 -0.22
N ARG A 56 -10.76 10.90 1.08
CA ARG A 56 -10.06 11.62 2.15
C ARG A 56 -8.67 11.05 2.43
N VAL A 57 -8.34 9.86 1.92
CA VAL A 57 -7.06 9.21 2.15
C VAL A 57 -5.98 9.94 1.33
N PRO A 58 -5.01 10.59 1.96
CA PRO A 58 -3.92 11.27 1.27
C PRO A 58 -2.89 10.23 0.80
N GLU A 59 -2.68 10.16 -0.51
CA GLU A 59 -1.86 9.15 -1.17
C GLU A 59 -0.41 9.15 -0.66
N ASP A 60 0.20 10.33 -0.51
CA ASP A 60 1.58 10.46 -0.03
C ASP A 60 1.74 9.92 1.40
N ARG A 61 0.75 10.18 2.28
CA ARG A 61 0.76 9.69 3.65
C ARG A 61 0.49 8.19 3.71
N LEU A 62 -0.41 7.68 2.88
CA LEU A 62 -0.67 6.26 2.76
C LEU A 62 0.59 5.51 2.32
N LYS A 63 1.25 5.99 1.25
CA LYS A 63 2.51 5.40 0.77
C LYS A 63 3.59 5.38 1.86
N ALA A 64 3.79 6.49 2.56
CA ALA A 64 4.77 6.57 3.64
C ALA A 64 4.44 5.61 4.80
N ALA A 65 3.16 5.53 5.19
CA ALA A 65 2.70 4.62 6.25
C ALA A 65 2.88 3.15 5.84
N MET A 66 2.54 2.79 4.60
CA MET A 66 2.74 1.43 4.08
C MET A 66 4.22 1.05 3.99
N ASP A 67 5.09 1.96 3.55
CA ASP A 67 6.54 1.70 3.45
C ASP A 67 7.16 1.45 4.84
N ASP A 68 6.92 2.32 5.82
CA ASP A 68 7.36 2.13 7.21
C ASP A 68 6.80 0.83 7.79
N TRP A 69 5.52 0.53 7.52
CA TRP A 69 4.89 -0.70 7.97
C TRP A 69 5.55 -1.96 7.43
N PHE A 70 5.72 -2.01 6.10
CA PHE A 70 6.27 -3.18 5.43
C PHE A 70 7.72 -3.42 5.85
N ARG A 71 8.48 -2.37 6.13
CA ARG A 71 9.83 -2.49 6.71
C ARG A 71 9.79 -3.05 8.13
N ARG A 72 8.91 -2.54 9.00
CA ARG A 72 8.74 -3.07 10.38
C ARG A 72 8.32 -4.53 10.41
N LYS A 73 7.54 -4.97 9.41
CA LYS A 73 7.15 -6.37 9.23
C LYS A 73 8.20 -7.24 8.55
N GLY A 74 9.28 -6.64 8.04
CA GLY A 74 10.34 -7.34 7.31
C GLY A 74 9.94 -7.80 5.91
N TYR A 75 8.82 -7.29 5.38
CA TYR A 75 8.32 -7.53 4.03
C TYR A 75 9.21 -6.84 2.99
N LEU A 76 9.57 -5.57 3.24
CA LEU A 76 10.56 -4.84 2.46
C LEU A 76 11.93 -4.92 3.14
N LYS A 77 12.95 -5.30 2.37
CA LYS A 77 14.35 -5.32 2.80
C LYS A 77 15.01 -3.95 2.56
N ALA A 78 16.25 -3.82 3.04
CA ALA A 78 17.06 -2.64 2.78
C ALA A 78 17.32 -2.52 1.26
N GLY A 79 16.99 -1.35 0.70
CA GLY A 79 17.11 -1.07 -0.73
C GLY A 79 15.84 -1.32 -1.55
N ASP A 80 14.89 -2.10 -1.03
CA ASP A 80 13.59 -2.29 -1.69
C ASP A 80 12.78 -1.00 -1.69
N ARG A 81 11.97 -0.79 -2.73
CA ARG A 81 11.13 0.40 -2.88
C ARG A 81 9.66 0.04 -2.98
N LEU A 82 8.81 0.71 -2.21
CA LEU A 82 7.37 0.66 -2.37
C LEU A 82 6.91 1.68 -3.41
N LEU A 83 6.07 1.23 -4.35
CA LEU A 83 5.44 2.04 -5.38
C LEU A 83 3.93 2.00 -5.14
N VAL A 84 3.34 3.16 -4.85
CA VAL A 84 1.90 3.33 -4.72
C VAL A 84 1.50 4.37 -5.75
N ASN A 85 0.62 4.01 -6.68
CA ASN A 85 0.16 4.89 -7.75
C ASN A 85 -1.34 4.70 -7.98
N GLU A 86 -2.07 5.78 -8.24
CA GLU A 86 -3.48 5.70 -8.62
C GLU A 86 -3.67 5.03 -9.99
N VAL A 87 -4.55 4.04 -10.03
CA VAL A 87 -5.00 3.38 -11.27
C VAL A 87 -6.09 4.25 -11.87
N ARG A 88 -5.75 5.03 -12.89
CA ARG A 88 -6.76 5.66 -13.74
C ARG A 88 -7.33 4.58 -14.65
N SER A 89 -8.59 4.17 -14.42
CA SER A 89 -9.37 3.53 -15.47
C SER A 89 -9.54 4.57 -16.58
N VAL A 90 -8.89 4.32 -17.72
CA VAL A 90 -9.21 4.97 -19.00
C VAL A 90 -10.60 4.56 -19.46
#